data_AF-A0A939T4T0-F1
#
_entry.id   AF-A0A939T4T0-F1
#
_cell.length_a   1.000
_cell.length_b   1.000
_cell.length_c   1.000
_cell.angle_alpha   90.00
_cell.angle_beta   90.00
_cell.angle_gamma   90.00
#
_symmetry.space_group_name_H-M   'P 1'
#
loop_
_entity.id
_entity.type
_entity.pdbx_description
1 polymer ?
#
loop_
_entity_poly.entity_id
_entity_poly.type
_entity_poly.pdbx_seq_one_letter_code
_entity_poly.pdbx_strand_id
1 'polypeptide(L)' 'MSTVNERIETVYQSAHWMAEGVLIDACENCWPAEQVAQAAREWHRTRELLAMSKRWREKVRGRPFTSFDEIEW' A
#
# COMPACT_ATOMS: atom_id res chain seq x y z
N MET A 1 -8.43 -18.78 0.69
CA MET A 1 -7.49 -17.76 0.15
C MET A 1 -7.83 -16.31 0.55
N SER A 2 -8.88 -16.02 1.34
CA SER A 2 -9.19 -14.63 1.76
C SER A 2 -8.18 -14.05 2.76
N THR A 3 -7.64 -14.89 3.65
CA THR A 3 -6.80 -14.45 4.78
C THR A 3 -5.45 -13.83 4.39
N VAL A 4 -4.83 -14.25 3.30
CA VAL A 4 -3.51 -13.73 2.88
C VAL A 4 -3.63 -12.33 2.27
N ASN A 5 -4.68 -12.07 1.49
CA ASN A 5 -4.82 -10.79 0.82
C ASN A 5 -5.35 -9.68 1.75
N GLU A 6 -6.25 -10.02 2.68
CA GLU A 6 -6.62 -9.12 3.78
C GLU A 6 -5.39 -8.75 4.63
N ARG A 7 -4.46 -9.69 4.81
CA ARG A 7 -3.16 -9.42 5.46
C ARG A 7 -2.29 -8.48 4.64
N ILE A 8 -2.20 -8.63 3.32
CA ILE A 8 -1.40 -7.74 2.45
C ILE A 8 -1.94 -6.31 2.49
N GLU A 9 -3.26 -6.12 2.42
CA GLU A 9 -3.84 -4.79 2.53
C GLU A 9 -3.56 -4.16 3.89
N THR A 10 -3.70 -4.93 4.97
CA THR A 10 -3.35 -4.47 6.33
C THR A 10 -1.89 -4.05 6.41
N VAL A 11 -0.97 -4.83 5.84
CA VAL A 11 0.46 -4.50 5.80
C VAL A 11 0.71 -3.19 5.06
N TYR A 12 0.11 -3.00 3.88
CA TYR A 12 0.27 -1.75 3.14
C TYR A 12 -0.39 -0.55 3.83
N GLN A 13 -1.51 -0.77 4.52
CA GLN A 13 -2.15 0.26 5.32
C GLN A 13 -1.24 0.72 6.48
N SER A 14 -0.63 -0.22 7.20
CA SER A 14 0.34 0.09 8.24
C SER A 14 1.59 0.79 7.69
N ALA A 15 2.12 0.32 6.55
CA ALA A 15 3.26 0.97 5.90
C ALA A 15 2.96 2.41 5.49
N HIS A 16 1.77 2.67 4.96
CA HIS A 16 1.32 4.01 4.61
C HIS A 16 1.29 4.95 5.81
N TRP A 17 0.71 4.52 6.94
CA TRP A 17 0.68 5.32 8.17
C TRP A 17 2.07 5.61 8.72
N MET A 18 2.97 4.62 8.71
CA MET A 18 4.35 4.83 9.16
C MET A 18 5.08 5.85 8.28
N ALA A 19 4.96 5.73 6.95
CA ALA A 19 5.60 6.66 6.03
C ALA A 19 5.02 8.08 6.14
N GLU A 20 3.71 8.20 6.38
CA GLU A 20 3.05 9.48 6.63
C GLU A 20 3.57 10.15 7.91
N GLY A 21 3.68 9.39 9.00
CA GLY A 21 4.25 9.88 10.26
C GLY A 21 5.68 10.39 10.09
N VAL A 22 6.53 9.65 9.38
CA VAL A 22 7.92 10.07 9.09
C VAL A 22 7.96 11.33 8.23
N LEU A 23 7.09 11.45 7.23
CA LEU A 23 7.05 12.66 6.39
C LEU A 23 6.62 13.89 7.20
N ILE A 24 5.61 13.75 8.06
CA ILE A 24 5.17 14.83 8.96
C ILE A 24 6.32 15.22 9.88
N ASP A 25 6.95 14.26 10.56
CA ASP A 25 8.07 14.49 11.47
C ASP A 25 9.25 15.18 10.78
N ALA A 26 9.59 14.75 9.56
CA ALA A 26 10.66 15.35 8.76
C ALA A 26 10.37 16.82 8.38
N CYS A 27 9.11 17.12 8.03
CA CYS A 27 8.67 18.48 7.73
C CYS A 27 8.62 19.37 8.98
N GLU A 28 8.13 18.86 10.11
CA GLU A 28 7.97 19.63 11.35
C GLU A 28 9.31 19.92 12.04
N ASN A 29 10.26 19.00 11.95
CA ASN A 29 11.57 19.13 12.61
C ASN A 29 12.66 19.67 11.67
N CYS A 30 12.30 20.26 10.53
CA CYS A 30 13.24 20.88 9.59
C CYS A 30 14.40 19.95 9.19
N TRP A 31 14.10 18.68 8.89
CA TRP A 31 15.12 17.74 8.41
C TRP A 31 15.78 18.26 7.12
N PRO A 32 16.98 17.80 6.77
CA PRO A 32 17.62 18.15 5.51
C PRO A 32 16.70 17.90 4.31
N ALA A 33 16.73 18.79 3.33
CA ALA A 33 15.82 18.73 2.16
C ALA A 33 15.85 17.39 1.43
N GLU A 34 17.02 16.75 1.35
CA GLU A 34 17.18 15.41 0.75
C GLU A 34 16.40 14.32 1.50
N GLN A 35 16.36 14.41 2.83
CA GLN A 35 15.63 13.46 3.67
C GLN A 35 14.13 13.70 3.60
N VAL A 36 13.68 14.96 3.58
CA VAL A 36 12.26 15.30 3.34
C VAL A 36 11.82 14.79 1.96
N ALA A 37 12.64 14.97 0.93
CA ALA A 37 12.36 14.46 -0.40
C ALA A 37 12.31 12.92 -0.44
N GLN A 38 13.18 12.24 0.32
CA GLN A 38 13.12 10.77 0.45
C GLN A 38 11.86 10.32 1.19
N ALA A 39 11.50 10.95 2.30
CA ALA A 39 10.28 10.64 3.04
C ALA A 39 9.02 10.82 2.16
N ALA A 40 8.97 11.88 1.35
CA ALA A 40 7.88 12.14 0.42
C ALA A 40 7.77 11.04 -0.66
N ARG A 41 8.90 10.56 -1.19
CA ARG A 41 8.93 9.45 -2.15
C ARG A 41 8.41 8.16 -1.53
N GLU A 42 8.83 7.84 -0.31
CA GLU A 42 8.38 6.60 0.37
C GLU A 42 6.90 6.66 0.76
N TRP A 43 6.41 7.82 1.23
CA TRP A 43 4.99 8.03 1.45
C TRP A 43 4.18 7.85 0.16
N HIS A 44 4.65 8.42 -0.95
CA HIS A 44 3.98 8.27 -2.24
C HIS A 44 3.93 6.80 -2.69
N ARG A 45 5.07 6.09 -2.60
CA ARG A 45 5.18 4.68 -2.96
C ARG A 45 4.24 3.79 -2.15
N THR A 46 4.19 3.96 -0.83
CA THR A 46 3.31 3.19 0.05
C THR A 46 1.82 3.47 -0.25
N ARG A 47 1.48 4.72 -0.58
CA ARG A 47 0.14 5.10 -1.03
C ARG A 47 -0.27 4.37 -2.32
N GLU A 48 0.65 4.26 -3.29
CA GLU A 48 0.40 3.52 -4.54
C GLU A 48 0.20 2.02 -4.31
N LEU A 49 1.04 1.40 -3.48
CA LEU A 49 0.91 -0.03 -3.12
C LEU A 49 -0.43 -0.32 -2.44
N LEU A 50 -0.85 0.55 -1.51
CA LEU A 50 -2.16 0.45 -0.87
C LEU A 50 -3.29 0.63 -1.89
N ALA A 51 -3.21 1.60 -2.79
CA ALA A 51 -4.23 1.78 -3.83
C ALA A 51 -4.33 0.53 -4.74
N MET A 52 -3.19 -0.07 -5.09
CA MET A 52 -3.12 -1.28 -5.90
C MET A 52 -3.75 -2.48 -5.19
N SER A 53 -3.49 -2.69 -3.90
CA SER A 53 -4.10 -3.78 -3.14
C SER A 53 -5.61 -3.64 -3.02
N LYS A 54 -6.11 -2.40 -2.82
CA LYS A 54 -7.55 -2.12 -2.79
C LYS A 54 -8.23 -2.45 -4.13
N ARG A 55 -7.63 -2.01 -5.25
CA ARG A 55 -8.10 -2.33 -6.61
C ARG A 55 -8.10 -3.84 -6.89
N TRP A 56 -7.05 -4.53 -6.46
CA TRP A 56 -6.96 -5.98 -6.60
C TRP A 56 -8.09 -6.69 -5.83
N ARG A 57 -8.34 -6.27 -4.58
CA ARG A 57 -9.44 -6.82 -3.78
C ARG A 57 -10.78 -6.62 -4.47
N GLU A 58 -11.04 -5.44 -5.02
CA GLU A 58 -12.27 -5.16 -5.79
C GLU A 58 -12.41 -6.09 -7.01
N LYS A 59 -11.32 -6.28 -7.78
CA LYS A 59 -11.30 -7.20 -8.93
C LYS A 59 -11.64 -8.63 -8.53
N VAL A 60 -11.12 -9.10 -7.40
CA VAL A 60 -11.31 -10.48 -6.93
C VAL A 60 -12.65 -10.67 -6.24
N ARG A 61 -13.16 -9.67 -5.51
CA ARG A 61 -14.46 -9.73 -4.81
C ARG A 61 -15.64 -9.87 -5.78
N GLY A 62 -15.48 -9.41 -7.03
CA GLY A 62 -16.49 -9.50 -8.08
C GLY A 62 -16.53 -10.84 -8.84
N ARG A 63 -15.62 -11.79 -8.57
CA ARG A 63 -15.63 -13.10 -9.23
C ARG A 63 -15.91 -14.20 -8.21
N PRO A 64 -16.95 -15.05 -8.39
CA PRO A 64 -17.01 -16.29 -7.64
C PRO A 64 -15.76 -17.09 -7.97
N PHE A 65 -15.05 -17.57 -6.95
CA PHE A 65 -13.90 -18.44 -7.16
C PHE A 65 -14.41 -19.78 -7.69
N THR A 66 -14.39 -19.97 -9.01
CA THR A 66 -14.94 -21.14 -9.70
C THR A 66 -13.90 -22.23 -9.94
N SER A 67 -12.65 -21.88 -10.25
CA SER A 67 -11.51 -22.81 -10.41
C SER A 67 -10.21 -22.04 -10.63
N PHE A 68 -9.05 -22.67 -10.37
CA PHE A 68 -7.73 -22.16 -10.78
C PHE A 68 -7.50 -22.25 -12.31
N ASP A 69 -8.27 -23.08 -13.02
CA ASP A 69 -8.09 -23.33 -14.46
C ASP A 69 -8.61 -22.19 -15.35
N GLU A 70 -9.38 -21.24 -14.81
CA GLU A 70 -9.96 -20.11 -15.56
C GLU A 70 -9.13 -18.81 -15.47
N ILE A 71 -7.97 -18.86 -14.80
CA ILE A 71 -7.06 -17.71 -14.73
C ILE A 71 -6.14 -17.75 -15.96
N GLU A 72 -6.55 -17.10 -17.04
CA GLU A 72 -5.63 -16.78 -18.14
C GLU A 72 -4.55 -15.81 -17.63
N TRP A 73 -3.29 -16.23 -17.80
CA TRP A 73 -2.08 -15.48 -17.46
C TRP A 73 -1.71 -14.47 -18.56
#